data_AF-A0A0C3CCQ3-F1
#
_entry.id   AF-A0A0C3CCQ3-F1
#
_cell.length_a   1.000
_cell.length_b   1.000
_cell.length_c   1.000
_cell.angle_alpha   90.00
_cell.angle_beta   90.00
_cell.angle_gamma   90.00
#
_symmetry.space_group_name_H-M   'P 1'
#
loop_
_entity.id
_entity.type
_entity.pdbx_description
1 polymer ?
#
loop_
_entity_poly.entity_id
_entity_poly.type
_entity_poly.pdbx_seq_one_letter_code
_entity_poly.pdbx_strand_id
1 'polypeptide(L)'
;MSAERSRLIYVDDTSPLISYKEPGHWAGGDKYYSATGNTINGGPFNKTLRALSGSGSFNFNFTGPSVSVIASFVGSGLPSWTCFIDGNALISNVVPQVTASSVEICSLQNIVIKATPSNLTVNASGSDDRPFLFDRIQYALDPSVIMDNATVVVDAFDNQIHYDSGWSKLGSIGMETSVRGSSMSFDFVGIQLTWVTTIDVNANTTTNSSAKYSIDNGTLFPFQVNAQNSTVQMYNLISFQTPILPPGPHRLFVQYGNDSSGTAPLILDHLVIQNFTRPPSTSPSHARLPKGAIAGIVIGTLIGFAIIVVGLIRVIRSRKVTAASSQRYTAPNYGDGSR
;
A
#
# COMPACT_ATOMS: atom_id res chain seq x y z
N MET A 1 3.99 9.55 -14.57
CA MET A 1 3.77 8.20 -14.03
C MET A 1 4.12 8.26 -12.55
N SER A 2 3.14 8.06 -11.66
CA SER A 2 3.41 7.94 -10.22
C SER A 2 4.21 6.66 -10.01
N ALA A 3 5.30 6.70 -9.26
CA ALA A 3 5.94 5.47 -8.79
C ALA A 3 4.90 4.66 -8.01
N GLU A 4 4.81 3.35 -8.25
CA GLU A 4 3.98 2.47 -7.42
C GLU A 4 4.50 2.55 -5.99
N ARG A 5 3.60 2.78 -5.01
CA ARG A 5 3.98 2.69 -3.60
C ARG A 5 4.33 1.24 -3.28
N SER A 6 5.55 1.00 -2.81
CA SER A 6 5.96 -0.33 -2.38
C SER A 6 5.19 -0.76 -1.14
N ARG A 7 4.63 -1.98 -1.18
CA ARG A 7 4.05 -2.63 0.01
C ARG A 7 5.13 -2.83 1.08
N LEU A 8 4.73 -2.71 2.34
CA LEU A 8 5.62 -2.94 3.47
C LEU A 8 5.42 -4.35 4.02
N ILE A 9 6.47 -4.90 4.62
CA ILE A 9 6.42 -6.11 5.43
C ILE A 9 6.50 -5.72 6.89
N TYR A 10 5.60 -6.23 7.71
CA TYR A 10 5.69 -6.16 9.17
C TYR A 10 6.32 -7.43 9.71
N VAL A 11 7.29 -7.25 10.62
CA VAL A 11 7.95 -8.32 11.35
C VAL A 11 7.75 -8.03 12.83
N ASP A 12 6.87 -8.84 13.42
CA ASP A 12 6.48 -8.81 14.83
C ASP A 12 7.68 -9.04 15.77
N ASP A 13 7.66 -8.46 16.96
CA ASP A 13 8.69 -8.65 17.98
C ASP A 13 8.88 -10.11 18.40
N THR A 14 7.86 -10.95 18.24
CA THR A 14 7.93 -12.38 18.53
C THR A 14 8.49 -13.23 17.39
N SER A 15 8.80 -12.61 16.24
CA SER A 15 9.27 -13.32 15.05
C SER A 15 10.59 -14.06 15.28
N PRO A 16 10.71 -15.33 14.86
CA PRO A 16 11.95 -16.09 14.97
C PRO A 16 13.06 -15.57 14.04
N LEU A 17 12.73 -14.66 13.11
CA LEU A 17 13.71 -14.00 12.25
C LEU A 17 14.53 -12.92 12.98
N ILE A 18 14.08 -12.52 14.17
CA ILE A 18 14.76 -11.52 15.00
C ILE A 18 15.67 -12.25 16.00
N SER A 19 16.96 -11.95 15.92
CA SER A 19 17.95 -12.54 16.81
C SER A 19 18.27 -11.58 17.95
N TYR A 20 17.66 -11.85 19.12
CA TYR A 20 17.94 -11.13 20.36
C TYR A 20 19.23 -11.62 20.99
N LYS A 21 20.14 -10.68 21.29
CA LYS A 21 21.32 -10.94 22.12
C LYS A 21 20.95 -10.69 23.58
N GLU A 22 21.61 -11.44 24.46
CA GLU A 22 21.37 -11.36 25.91
C GLU A 22 19.89 -11.63 26.26
N PRO A 23 19.32 -12.78 25.86
CA PRO A 23 17.89 -13.06 25.97
C PRO A 23 17.36 -13.00 27.41
N GLY A 24 18.23 -13.11 28.43
CA GLY A 24 17.86 -12.93 29.83
C GLY A 24 17.36 -11.53 30.19
N HIS A 25 17.65 -10.51 29.38
CA HIS A 25 17.17 -9.14 29.56
C HIS A 25 15.90 -8.82 28.75
N TRP A 26 15.50 -9.70 27.81
CA TRP A 26 14.33 -9.51 26.95
C TRP A 26 13.14 -10.34 27.45
N ALA A 27 12.11 -9.66 27.94
CA ALA A 27 10.89 -10.29 28.45
C ALA A 27 9.67 -9.92 27.60
N GLY A 28 8.57 -10.66 27.79
CA GLY A 28 7.27 -10.26 27.25
C GLY A 28 6.80 -8.95 27.88
N GLY A 29 6.26 -8.05 27.07
CA GLY A 29 5.84 -6.70 27.44
C GLY A 29 4.37 -6.60 27.88
N ASP A 30 3.69 -7.71 28.16
CA ASP A 30 2.23 -7.74 28.38
C ASP A 30 1.74 -6.77 29.45
N LYS A 31 2.54 -6.57 30.51
CA LYS A 31 2.23 -5.64 31.60
C LYS A 31 2.14 -4.17 31.16
N TYR A 32 2.64 -3.82 29.98
CA TYR A 32 2.65 -2.45 29.45
C TYR A 32 1.47 -2.16 28.51
N TYR A 33 0.68 -3.15 28.10
CA TYR A 33 -0.42 -2.95 27.14
C TYR A 33 -1.50 -1.99 27.62
N SER A 34 -1.79 -1.95 28.92
CA SER A 34 -2.77 -0.99 29.45
C SER A 34 -2.31 0.46 29.25
N ALA A 35 -1.00 0.71 29.31
CA ALA A 35 -0.42 2.03 29.11
C ALA A 35 -0.24 2.38 27.63
N THR A 36 0.10 1.39 26.80
CA THR A 36 0.43 1.61 25.37
C THR A 36 -0.73 1.31 24.41
N GLY A 37 -1.78 0.64 24.87
CA GLY A 37 -2.87 0.13 24.03
C GLY A 37 -3.86 1.19 23.54
N ASN A 38 -3.89 2.38 24.15
CA ASN A 38 -4.83 3.45 23.80
C ASN A 38 -4.10 4.80 23.63
N THR A 39 -3.10 4.83 22.75
CA THR A 39 -2.39 6.06 22.39
C THR A 39 -2.90 6.61 21.06
N ILE A 40 -2.53 7.86 20.73
CA ILE A 40 -2.88 8.47 19.43
C ILE A 40 -2.37 7.67 18.22
N ASN A 41 -1.34 6.84 18.38
CA ASN A 41 -0.79 6.01 17.31
C ASN A 41 -1.35 4.58 17.33
N GLY A 42 -2.43 4.33 18.07
CA GLY A 42 -2.97 3.00 18.30
C GLY A 42 -2.17 2.20 19.34
N GLY A 43 -2.48 0.92 19.45
CA GLY A 43 -1.79 -0.02 20.35
C GLY A 43 -0.54 -0.66 19.70
N PRO A 44 0.17 -1.51 20.44
CA PRO A 44 1.21 -2.37 19.87
C PRO A 44 0.66 -3.30 18.79
N PHE A 45 1.47 -3.60 17.80
CA PHE A 45 1.11 -4.53 16.74
C PHE A 45 0.89 -5.93 17.33
N ASN A 46 -0.14 -6.62 16.83
CA ASN A 46 -0.54 -7.96 17.31
C ASN A 46 -0.74 -8.09 18.84
N LYS A 47 -0.86 -6.96 19.55
CA LYS A 47 -0.85 -6.91 21.02
C LYS A 47 0.35 -7.67 21.61
N THR A 48 1.52 -7.53 20.99
CA THR A 48 2.79 -8.06 21.48
C THR A 48 3.80 -6.92 21.68
N LEU A 49 4.70 -7.09 22.63
CA LEU A 49 5.84 -6.21 22.89
C LEU A 49 6.98 -7.03 23.48
N ARG A 50 8.22 -6.69 23.12
CA ARG A 50 9.42 -7.14 23.81
C ARG A 50 9.99 -6.03 24.67
N ALA A 51 10.01 -6.26 25.98
CA ALA A 51 10.57 -5.33 26.94
C ALA A 51 12.02 -5.68 27.26
N LEU A 52 12.90 -4.67 27.25
CA LEU A 52 14.29 -4.76 27.67
C LEU A 52 14.52 -3.94 28.95
N SER A 53 14.97 -4.63 30.00
CA SER A 53 15.49 -4.04 31.24
C SER A 53 16.98 -4.36 31.37
N GLY A 54 17.84 -3.35 31.34
CA GLY A 54 19.30 -3.50 31.26
C GLY A 54 19.84 -2.99 29.93
N SER A 55 20.96 -3.55 29.47
CA SER A 55 21.47 -3.33 28.12
C SER A 55 21.22 -4.58 27.28
N GLY A 56 21.11 -4.40 25.96
CA GLY A 56 20.87 -5.51 25.05
C GLY A 56 20.90 -5.07 23.59
N SER A 57 20.78 -6.05 22.69
CA SER A 57 20.63 -5.76 21.26
C SER A 57 19.82 -6.82 20.55
N PHE A 58 19.29 -6.48 19.39
CA PHE A 58 18.77 -7.46 18.45
C PHE A 58 19.28 -7.17 17.04
N ASN A 59 19.23 -8.20 16.19
CA ASN A 59 19.52 -8.05 14.76
C ASN A 59 18.46 -8.71 13.89
N PHE A 60 18.33 -8.19 12.68
CA PHE A 60 17.40 -8.65 11.65
C PHE A 60 17.99 -8.46 10.26
N ASN A 61 17.91 -9.49 9.42
CA ASN A 61 18.37 -9.42 8.04
C ASN A 61 17.19 -9.14 7.12
N PHE A 62 17.34 -8.19 6.20
CA PHE A 62 16.30 -7.81 5.25
C PHE A 62 16.86 -7.47 3.88
N THR A 63 16.02 -7.60 2.86
CA THR A 63 16.31 -7.18 1.50
C THR A 63 15.19 -6.25 1.05
N GLY A 64 15.51 -4.96 0.96
CA GLY A 64 14.53 -3.93 0.64
C GLY A 64 15.14 -2.54 0.54
N PRO A 65 14.46 -1.58 -0.12
CA PRO A 65 14.95 -0.22 -0.28
C PRO A 65 14.71 0.67 0.94
N SER A 66 14.00 0.21 1.96
CA SER A 66 13.80 0.93 3.22
C SER A 66 13.55 -0.01 4.38
N VAL A 67 13.86 0.45 5.59
CA VAL A 67 13.57 -0.23 6.85
C VAL A 67 13.29 0.80 7.94
N SER A 68 12.39 0.48 8.85
CA SER A 68 12.14 1.24 10.07
C SER A 68 11.95 0.33 11.27
N VAL A 69 12.30 0.83 12.45
CA VAL A 69 12.10 0.17 13.74
C VAL A 69 11.02 0.92 14.50
N ILE A 70 10.01 0.18 14.94
CA ILE A 70 8.87 0.70 15.68
C ILE A 70 8.95 0.23 17.14
N ALA A 71 8.74 1.16 18.06
CA ALA A 71 8.80 0.92 19.50
C ALA A 71 7.68 1.68 20.23
N SER A 72 7.57 1.38 21.52
CA SER A 72 6.65 2.01 22.45
C SER A 72 7.40 2.55 23.67
N PHE A 73 6.79 3.51 24.35
CA PHE A 73 7.36 4.20 25.50
C PHE A 73 6.30 4.36 26.59
N VAL A 74 6.73 4.31 27.84
CA VAL A 74 5.88 4.50 29.02
C VAL A 74 6.51 5.54 29.96
N GLY A 75 5.70 6.48 30.45
CA GLY A 75 6.14 7.51 31.40
C GLY A 75 6.85 8.71 30.74
N SER A 76 7.57 9.48 31.56
CA SER A 76 8.20 10.76 31.18
C SER A 76 9.72 10.67 30.93
N GLY A 77 10.26 9.46 30.78
CA GLY A 77 11.68 9.24 30.48
C GLY A 77 11.85 8.23 29.36
N LEU A 78 12.85 8.46 28.52
CA LEU A 78 13.13 7.58 27.39
C LEU A 78 14.26 6.60 27.74
N PRO A 79 14.17 5.34 27.30
CA PRO A 79 15.34 4.48 27.21
C PRO A 79 16.34 5.06 26.20
N SER A 80 17.52 4.48 26.10
CA SER A 80 18.48 4.84 25.03
C SER A 80 18.53 3.74 23.97
N TRP A 81 18.73 4.15 22.72
CA TRP A 81 18.92 3.23 21.61
C TRP A 81 19.87 3.82 20.56
N THR A 82 20.43 2.95 19.74
CA THR A 82 21.15 3.31 18.52
C THR A 82 20.93 2.20 17.49
N CYS A 83 20.58 2.61 16.28
CA CYS A 83 20.33 1.69 15.18
C CYS A 83 21.49 1.70 14.20
N PHE A 84 21.75 0.57 13.57
CA PHE A 84 22.82 0.37 12.60
C PHE A 84 22.31 -0.40 11.40
N ILE A 85 22.77 -0.03 10.20
CA ILE A 85 22.59 -0.80 8.97
C ILE A 85 23.98 -1.14 8.43
N ASP A 86 24.27 -2.43 8.33
CA ASP A 86 25.58 -2.93 7.89
C ASP A 86 26.74 -2.32 8.70
N GLY A 87 26.52 -2.11 10.01
CA GLY A 87 27.49 -1.50 10.93
C GLY A 87 27.54 0.04 10.93
N ASN A 88 26.80 0.71 10.04
CA ASN A 88 26.74 2.18 9.98
C ASN A 88 25.61 2.70 10.85
N ALA A 89 25.92 3.62 11.78
CA ALA A 89 24.92 4.21 12.66
C ALA A 89 23.90 5.04 11.88
N LEU A 90 22.63 4.88 12.24
CA LEU A 90 21.53 5.72 11.78
C LEU A 90 21.31 6.88 12.74
N ILE A 91 20.74 7.97 12.21
CA ILE A 91 20.22 9.06 13.03
C ILE A 91 18.93 8.56 13.68
N SER A 92 18.86 8.59 15.01
CA SER A 92 17.63 8.30 15.73
C SER A 92 16.61 9.42 15.50
N ASN A 93 15.35 9.03 15.34
CA ASN A 93 14.26 9.99 15.23
C ASN A 93 14.06 10.73 16.56
N VAL A 94 13.60 11.98 16.49
CA VAL A 94 13.13 12.69 17.68
C VAL A 94 11.80 12.09 18.10
N VAL A 95 11.77 11.46 19.27
CA VAL A 95 10.55 10.86 19.82
C VAL A 95 10.00 11.72 20.97
N PRO A 96 8.68 11.72 21.18
CA PRO A 96 8.08 12.48 22.26
C PRO A 96 8.39 11.85 23.63
N GLN A 97 8.62 12.69 24.65
CA GLN A 97 8.86 12.25 26.03
C GLN A 97 7.56 11.99 26.81
N VAL A 98 6.65 11.23 26.21
CA VAL A 98 5.38 10.81 26.83
C VAL A 98 5.12 9.34 26.51
N THR A 99 4.15 8.75 27.21
CA THR A 99 3.63 7.43 26.84
C THR A 99 3.10 7.46 25.41
N ALA A 100 3.67 6.62 24.55
CA ALA A 100 3.33 6.53 23.14
C ALA A 100 3.56 5.10 22.65
N SER A 101 2.77 4.66 21.67
CA SER A 101 2.94 3.36 21.02
C SER A 101 3.17 3.55 19.53
N SER A 102 3.61 2.49 18.84
CA SER A 102 3.81 2.51 17.39
C SER A 102 4.66 3.70 16.91
N VAL A 103 5.71 4.07 17.64
CA VAL A 103 6.59 5.20 17.32
C VAL A 103 7.79 4.71 16.51
N GLU A 104 8.04 5.35 15.37
CA GLU A 104 9.24 5.09 14.58
C GLU A 104 10.49 5.70 15.24
N ILE A 105 11.41 4.85 15.71
CA ILE A 105 12.60 5.31 16.45
C ILE A 105 13.83 5.47 15.57
N CYS A 106 13.85 4.76 14.44
CA CYS A 106 14.91 4.77 13.44
C CYS A 106 14.31 4.38 12.09
N SER A 107 14.77 5.03 11.03
CA SER A 107 14.47 4.59 9.67
C SER A 107 15.60 4.92 8.71
N LEU A 108 15.66 4.14 7.63
CA LEU A 108 16.51 4.41 6.49
C LEU A 108 15.72 4.13 5.21
N GLN A 109 15.76 5.07 4.28
CA GLN A 109 15.10 4.99 2.98
C GLN A 109 16.14 5.09 1.86
N ASN A 110 15.72 4.75 0.63
CA ASN A 110 16.56 4.79 -0.57
C ASN A 110 17.83 3.93 -0.44
N ILE A 111 17.72 2.81 0.28
CA ILE A 111 18.78 1.82 0.40
C ILE A 111 18.99 1.19 -0.97
N VAL A 112 20.24 1.16 -1.44
CA VAL A 112 20.59 0.44 -2.66
C VAL A 112 20.40 -1.04 -2.39
N ILE A 113 19.49 -1.65 -3.14
CA ILE A 113 19.25 -3.10 -3.09
C ILE A 113 20.52 -3.84 -3.50
N LYS A 114 20.99 -4.74 -2.63
CA LYS A 114 22.17 -5.59 -2.85
C LYS A 114 21.73 -7.03 -3.04
N ALA A 115 22.59 -7.85 -3.65
CA ALA A 115 22.38 -9.29 -3.75
C ALA A 115 22.40 -9.99 -2.37
N THR A 116 23.10 -9.41 -1.40
CA THR A 116 23.14 -9.90 -0.02
C THR A 116 22.17 -9.11 0.85
N PRO A 117 21.42 -9.75 1.77
CA PRO A 117 20.60 -9.05 2.75
C PRO A 117 21.42 -8.03 3.56
N SER A 118 20.81 -6.89 3.84
CA SER A 118 21.36 -5.90 4.77
C SER A 118 21.07 -6.33 6.20
N ASN A 119 21.98 -6.02 7.13
CA ASN A 119 21.83 -6.34 8.54
C ASN A 119 21.41 -5.09 9.32
N LEU A 120 20.20 -5.11 9.86
CA LEU A 120 19.75 -4.17 10.88
C LEU A 120 20.22 -4.67 12.24
N THR A 121 20.89 -3.80 13.00
CA THR A 121 21.22 -4.02 14.42
C THR A 121 20.68 -2.87 15.25
N VAL A 122 20.04 -3.17 16.38
CA VAL A 122 19.60 -2.17 17.36
C VAL A 122 20.25 -2.48 18.69
N ASN A 123 21.03 -1.53 19.20
CA ASN A 123 21.54 -1.56 20.57
C ASN A 123 20.65 -0.68 21.42
N ALA A 124 20.15 -1.19 22.54
CA ALA A 124 19.28 -0.44 23.42
C ALA A 124 19.63 -0.68 24.88
N SER A 125 19.22 0.25 25.73
CA SER A 125 19.23 0.05 27.17
C SER A 125 18.05 0.76 27.84
N GLY A 126 17.49 0.09 28.85
CA GLY A 126 16.38 0.57 29.66
C GLY A 126 16.50 0.10 31.11
N SER A 127 15.50 0.40 31.91
CA SER A 127 15.38 -0.02 33.30
C SER A 127 13.98 -0.55 33.59
N ASP A 128 13.74 -1.11 34.78
CA ASP A 128 12.43 -1.70 35.10
C ASP A 128 11.29 -0.67 35.13
N ASP A 129 11.60 0.58 35.49
CA ASP A 129 10.69 1.72 35.45
C ASP A 129 10.57 2.35 34.05
N ARG A 130 11.60 2.19 33.22
CA ARG A 130 11.72 2.80 31.88
C ARG A 130 12.33 1.80 30.89
N PRO A 131 11.61 0.73 30.55
CA PRO A 131 12.11 -0.29 29.65
C PRO A 131 12.19 0.25 28.23
N PHE A 132 13.03 -0.38 27.40
CA PHE A 132 12.88 -0.26 25.96
C PHE A 132 11.83 -1.27 25.49
N LEU A 133 10.72 -0.79 24.91
CA LEU A 133 9.62 -1.64 24.44
C LEU A 133 9.65 -1.73 22.92
N PHE A 134 10.23 -2.80 22.41
CA PHE A 134 10.23 -3.09 20.97
C PHE A 134 8.89 -3.69 20.53
N ASP A 135 8.36 -3.20 19.41
CA ASP A 135 7.05 -3.60 18.86
C ASP A 135 7.21 -4.35 17.54
N ARG A 136 7.80 -3.72 16.53
CA ARG A 136 7.97 -4.37 15.22
C ARG A 136 9.06 -3.73 14.38
N ILE A 137 9.51 -4.47 13.37
CA ILE A 137 10.25 -3.92 12.23
C ILE A 137 9.31 -3.81 11.04
N GLN A 138 9.47 -2.75 10.25
CA GLN A 138 8.82 -2.63 8.95
C GLN A 138 9.86 -2.38 7.86
N TYR A 139 9.70 -2.98 6.69
CA TYR A 139 10.60 -2.72 5.56
C TYR A 139 9.87 -2.83 4.22
N ALA A 140 10.32 -2.07 3.22
CA ALA A 140 9.75 -2.17 1.89
C ALA A 140 10.21 -3.44 1.20
N LEU A 141 9.28 -4.14 0.54
CA LEU A 141 9.56 -5.41 -0.12
C LEU A 141 10.32 -5.19 -1.43
N ASP A 142 11.46 -5.86 -1.59
CA ASP A 142 12.08 -6.04 -2.92
C ASP A 142 11.20 -6.98 -3.79
N PRO A 143 10.80 -6.55 -5.00
CA PRO A 143 9.99 -7.36 -5.91
C PRO A 143 10.51 -8.76 -6.20
N SER A 144 11.83 -8.96 -6.15
CA SER A 144 12.53 -10.21 -6.45
C SER A 144 12.54 -11.23 -5.30
N VAL A 145 12.22 -10.79 -4.08
CA VAL A 145 12.25 -11.68 -2.91
C VAL A 145 11.01 -12.55 -2.87
N ILE A 146 11.24 -13.86 -2.81
CA ILE A 146 10.19 -14.84 -2.52
C ILE A 146 9.87 -14.72 -1.05
N MET A 147 8.60 -14.44 -0.76
CA MET A 147 8.09 -14.36 0.60
C MET A 147 7.20 -15.56 0.86
N ASP A 148 7.46 -16.22 1.98
CA ASP A 148 6.60 -17.25 2.54
C ASP A 148 6.17 -16.81 3.93
N ASN A 149 4.86 -16.88 4.18
CA ASN A 149 4.26 -16.57 5.47
C ASN A 149 4.52 -15.14 6.02
N ALA A 150 4.58 -14.12 5.14
CA ALA A 150 4.84 -12.74 5.56
C ALA A 150 3.57 -12.01 6.00
N THR A 151 3.72 -11.02 6.89
CA THR A 151 2.66 -10.03 7.13
C THR A 151 2.89 -8.82 6.23
N VAL A 152 1.95 -8.55 5.32
CA VAL A 152 2.07 -7.48 4.33
C VAL A 152 1.13 -6.34 4.68
N VAL A 153 1.63 -5.11 4.55
CA VAL A 153 0.84 -3.89 4.66
C VAL A 153 0.66 -3.27 3.29
N VAL A 154 -0.61 -3.03 2.97
CA VAL A 154 -1.07 -2.44 1.71
C VAL A 154 -1.68 -1.09 2.01
N ASP A 155 -0.98 -0.05 1.59
CA ASP A 155 -1.40 1.35 1.71
C ASP A 155 -2.70 1.61 0.94
N ALA A 156 -3.58 2.50 1.44
CA ALA A 156 -4.85 2.81 0.80
C ALA A 156 -4.73 3.31 -0.65
N PHE A 157 -3.55 3.81 -1.06
CA PHE A 157 -3.29 4.26 -2.43
C PHE A 157 -2.62 3.20 -3.32
N ASP A 158 -2.55 1.93 -2.88
CA ASP A 158 -2.12 0.81 -3.72
C ASP A 158 -3.03 0.70 -4.97
N ASN A 159 -2.41 0.57 -6.14
CA ASN A 159 -3.11 0.61 -7.42
C ASN A 159 -3.98 -0.64 -7.70
N GLN A 160 -3.83 -1.70 -6.90
CA GLN A 160 -4.67 -2.89 -6.96
C GLN A 160 -5.95 -2.72 -6.13
N ILE A 161 -6.09 -1.65 -5.35
CA ILE A 161 -7.35 -1.32 -4.68
C ILE A 161 -8.21 -0.52 -5.65
N HIS A 162 -9.38 -1.07 -5.97
CA HIS A 162 -10.34 -0.43 -6.85
C HIS A 162 -11.43 0.24 -6.04
N TYR A 163 -11.43 1.57 -6.04
CA TYR A 163 -12.48 2.39 -5.45
C TYR A 163 -13.48 2.83 -6.51
N ASP A 164 -14.76 2.94 -6.14
CA ASP A 164 -15.73 3.64 -6.97
C ASP A 164 -15.68 5.17 -6.79
N SER A 165 -16.55 5.87 -7.51
CA SER A 165 -16.54 7.33 -7.60
C SER A 165 -16.94 8.07 -6.33
N GLY A 166 -17.46 7.40 -5.30
CA GLY A 166 -17.83 8.07 -4.05
C GLY A 166 -16.75 8.01 -2.96
N TRP A 167 -15.56 7.54 -3.30
CA TRP A 167 -14.37 7.66 -2.45
C TRP A 167 -13.56 8.91 -2.78
N SER A 168 -12.93 9.47 -1.76
CA SER A 168 -12.05 10.63 -1.88
C SER A 168 -10.82 10.46 -1.01
N LYS A 169 -9.78 11.28 -1.24
CA LYS A 169 -8.55 11.21 -0.46
C LYS A 169 -8.72 11.95 0.86
N LEU A 170 -8.37 11.29 1.95
CA LEU A 170 -8.13 11.91 3.25
C LEU A 170 -6.66 12.35 3.34
N GLY A 171 -6.37 13.49 2.72
CA GLY A 171 -5.01 14.04 2.63
C GLY A 171 -4.01 13.05 2.00
N SER A 172 -2.89 12.82 2.70
CA SER A 172 -1.89 11.80 2.34
C SER A 172 -1.99 10.53 3.18
N ILE A 173 -3.02 10.42 4.03
CA ILE A 173 -3.13 9.38 5.05
C ILE A 173 -3.92 8.19 4.51
N GLY A 174 -5.04 8.44 3.84
CA GLY A 174 -5.91 7.35 3.40
C GLY A 174 -6.97 7.74 2.39
N MET A 175 -7.92 6.83 2.19
CA MET A 175 -9.10 7.00 1.37
C MET A 175 -10.33 6.97 2.26
N GLU A 176 -11.32 7.83 1.98
CA GLU A 176 -12.55 7.90 2.76
C GLU A 176 -13.81 7.98 1.91
N THR A 177 -14.93 7.55 2.47
CA THR A 177 -16.25 7.77 1.86
C THR A 177 -17.32 8.03 2.93
N SER A 178 -18.21 8.97 2.62
CA SER A 178 -19.50 9.16 3.31
C SER A 178 -20.68 8.95 2.35
N VAL A 179 -20.43 8.42 1.15
CA VAL A 179 -21.44 8.26 0.10
C VAL A 179 -22.09 6.89 0.23
N ARG A 180 -23.40 6.86 0.51
CA ARG A 180 -24.15 5.61 0.63
C ARG A 180 -23.95 4.72 -0.59
N GLY A 181 -23.65 3.45 -0.37
CA GLY A 181 -23.49 2.46 -1.43
C GLY A 181 -22.12 2.47 -2.10
N SER A 182 -21.27 3.45 -1.80
CA SER A 182 -19.89 3.44 -2.26
C SER A 182 -19.14 2.22 -1.77
N SER A 183 -18.23 1.77 -2.61
CA SER A 183 -17.64 0.45 -2.54
C SER A 183 -16.19 0.45 -2.98
N MET A 184 -15.46 -0.54 -2.48
CA MET A 184 -14.13 -0.86 -2.95
C MET A 184 -13.98 -2.36 -3.12
N SER A 185 -13.08 -2.78 -4.00
CA SER A 185 -12.65 -4.17 -4.14
C SER A 185 -11.13 -4.30 -4.16
N PHE A 186 -10.61 -5.36 -3.55
CA PHE A 186 -9.19 -5.63 -3.49
C PHE A 186 -8.94 -7.15 -3.52
N ASP A 187 -8.11 -7.59 -4.47
CA ASP A 187 -7.69 -8.98 -4.56
C ASP A 187 -6.38 -9.18 -3.77
N PHE A 188 -6.32 -10.19 -2.91
CA PHE A 188 -5.18 -10.46 -2.03
C PHE A 188 -4.84 -11.94 -1.96
N VAL A 189 -3.65 -12.27 -1.47
CA VAL A 189 -3.21 -13.66 -1.21
C VAL A 189 -2.84 -13.77 0.26
N GLY A 190 -3.47 -14.65 1.02
CA GLY A 190 -3.19 -14.81 2.46
C GLY A 190 -4.25 -15.64 3.16
N ILE A 191 -4.30 -15.56 4.49
CA ILE A 191 -5.31 -16.25 5.31
C ILE A 191 -6.21 -15.31 6.09
N GLN A 192 -5.82 -14.06 6.27
CA GLN A 192 -6.58 -13.11 7.07
C GLN A 192 -6.23 -11.70 6.64
N LEU A 193 -7.24 -10.82 6.64
CA LEU A 193 -7.07 -9.41 6.36
C LEU A 193 -7.65 -8.59 7.52
N THR A 194 -6.89 -7.58 7.95
CA THR A 194 -7.31 -6.57 8.91
C THR A 194 -7.47 -5.23 8.20
N TRP A 195 -8.63 -4.60 8.37
CA TRP A 195 -8.90 -3.24 7.90
C TRP A 195 -8.49 -2.23 8.97
N VAL A 196 -7.49 -1.41 8.65
CA VAL A 196 -6.98 -0.39 9.56
C VAL A 196 -7.46 0.99 9.10
N THR A 197 -7.96 1.77 10.07
CA THR A 197 -8.52 3.10 9.88
C THR A 197 -7.75 4.12 10.71
N THR A 198 -7.97 5.39 10.36
CA THR A 198 -7.49 6.58 11.07
C THR A 198 -8.70 7.45 11.43
N ILE A 199 -8.54 8.31 12.43
CA ILE A 199 -9.49 9.38 12.75
C ILE A 199 -8.79 10.69 12.41
N ASP A 200 -9.39 11.47 11.52
CA ASP A 200 -8.84 12.78 11.15
C ASP A 200 -8.85 13.77 12.33
N VAL A 201 -8.00 14.78 12.25
CA VAL A 201 -7.99 15.89 13.20
C VAL A 201 -9.33 16.62 13.18
N ASN A 202 -9.88 16.92 14.36
CA ASN A 202 -11.18 17.57 14.50
C ASN A 202 -12.35 16.76 13.90
N ALA A 203 -12.21 15.42 13.81
CA ALA A 203 -13.34 14.56 13.49
C ALA A 203 -14.48 14.82 14.50
N ASN A 204 -15.61 15.30 13.99
CA ASN A 204 -16.80 15.61 14.79
C ASN A 204 -17.98 14.82 14.25
N THR A 205 -17.89 13.50 14.37
CA THR A 205 -18.95 12.58 13.95
C THR A 205 -19.67 12.12 15.20
N THR A 206 -20.97 12.38 15.28
CA THR A 206 -21.78 12.10 16.48
C THR A 206 -22.58 10.81 16.37
N THR A 207 -22.66 10.24 15.17
CA THR A 207 -23.54 9.10 14.88
C THR A 207 -22.75 8.00 14.20
N ASN A 208 -22.81 6.80 14.78
CA ASN A 208 -22.20 5.62 14.16
C ASN A 208 -22.81 5.41 12.77
N SER A 209 -22.01 4.94 11.84
CA SER A 209 -22.49 4.45 10.55
C SER A 209 -22.32 2.93 10.47
N SER A 210 -22.70 2.37 9.33
CA SER A 210 -22.54 0.95 9.06
C SER A 210 -21.86 0.75 7.72
N ALA A 211 -21.10 -0.31 7.63
CA ALA A 211 -20.55 -0.83 6.38
C ALA A 211 -20.70 -2.34 6.39
N LYS A 212 -20.40 -2.97 5.26
CA LYS A 212 -20.45 -4.41 5.11
C LYS A 212 -19.33 -4.87 4.21
N TYR A 213 -18.82 -6.07 4.46
CA TYR A 213 -17.78 -6.68 3.63
C TYR A 213 -18.20 -8.07 3.20
N SER A 214 -17.64 -8.56 2.09
CA SER A 214 -17.68 -9.98 1.70
C SER A 214 -16.31 -10.44 1.24
N ILE A 215 -16.10 -11.75 1.33
CA ILE A 215 -14.95 -12.45 0.79
C ILE A 215 -15.43 -13.36 -0.34
N ASP A 216 -14.72 -13.36 -1.46
CA ASP A 216 -14.94 -14.25 -2.61
C ASP A 216 -16.38 -14.22 -3.15
N ASN A 217 -16.96 -13.02 -3.22
CA ASN A 217 -18.35 -12.76 -3.63
C ASN A 217 -19.40 -13.50 -2.76
N GLY A 218 -19.03 -13.88 -1.54
CA GLY A 218 -19.94 -14.50 -0.58
C GLY A 218 -20.91 -13.50 0.08
N THR A 219 -21.51 -13.93 1.19
CA THR A 219 -22.45 -13.13 1.98
C THR A 219 -21.80 -11.87 2.53
N LEU A 220 -22.56 -10.77 2.53
CA LEU A 220 -22.13 -9.50 3.14
C LEU A 220 -22.30 -9.55 4.66
N PHE A 221 -21.18 -9.41 5.37
CA PHE A 221 -21.12 -9.30 6.82
C PHE A 221 -21.15 -7.83 7.24
N PRO A 222 -22.13 -7.38 8.05
CA PRO A 222 -22.17 -6.01 8.53
C PRO A 222 -21.10 -5.78 9.59
N PHE A 223 -20.56 -4.57 9.63
CA PHE A 223 -19.74 -4.06 10.72
C PHE A 223 -20.08 -2.60 11.01
N GLN A 224 -19.89 -2.19 12.26
CA GLN A 224 -20.14 -0.82 12.69
C GLN A 224 -18.91 0.05 12.38
N VAL A 225 -19.16 1.24 11.85
CA VAL A 225 -18.14 2.28 11.72
C VAL A 225 -18.42 3.29 12.83
N ASN A 226 -17.54 3.30 13.82
CA ASN A 226 -17.74 4.05 15.06
C ASN A 226 -17.65 5.55 14.81
N ALA A 227 -18.60 6.29 15.37
CA ALA A 227 -18.50 7.73 15.56
C ALA A 227 -17.29 8.05 16.41
N GLN A 228 -16.64 9.14 16.06
CA GLN A 228 -15.43 9.63 16.70
C GLN A 228 -15.55 11.13 16.88
N ASN A 229 -15.27 11.55 18.11
CA ASN A 229 -15.12 12.94 18.49
C ASN A 229 -13.71 13.10 19.03
N SER A 230 -12.79 13.55 18.17
CA SER A 230 -11.38 13.69 18.52
C SER A 230 -10.86 15.04 18.06
N THR A 231 -10.14 15.73 18.95
CA THR A 231 -9.38 16.94 18.63
C THR A 231 -7.99 16.63 18.08
N VAL A 232 -7.58 15.36 18.13
CA VAL A 232 -6.28 14.88 17.66
C VAL A 232 -6.46 13.78 16.62
N GLN A 233 -5.50 13.67 15.72
CA GLN A 233 -5.47 12.56 14.77
C GLN A 233 -5.15 11.26 15.51
N MET A 234 -5.88 10.18 15.19
CA MET A 234 -5.61 8.84 15.72
C MET A 234 -5.28 7.87 14.59
N TYR A 235 -4.32 6.97 14.79
CA TYR A 235 -3.85 6.00 13.80
C TYR A 235 -4.03 4.57 14.29
N ASN A 236 -3.84 3.61 13.38
CA ASN A 236 -3.77 2.18 13.65
C ASN A 236 -4.99 1.62 14.39
N LEU A 237 -6.19 2.12 14.07
CA LEU A 237 -7.44 1.62 14.64
C LEU A 237 -7.99 0.48 13.78
N ILE A 238 -8.36 -0.63 14.41
CA ILE A 238 -8.95 -1.75 13.67
C ILE A 238 -10.44 -1.48 13.47
N SER A 239 -10.89 -1.38 12.22
CA SER A 239 -12.32 -1.29 11.91
C SER A 239 -12.97 -2.67 11.91
N PHE A 240 -12.36 -3.63 11.22
CA PHE A 240 -12.77 -5.03 11.24
C PHE A 240 -11.60 -5.94 10.83
N GLN A 241 -11.77 -7.23 11.09
CA GLN A 241 -10.87 -8.28 10.65
C GLN A 241 -11.71 -9.41 10.05
N THR A 242 -11.23 -10.00 8.96
CA THR A 242 -11.88 -11.17 8.36
C THR A 242 -11.71 -12.40 9.27
N PRO A 243 -12.57 -13.43 9.13
CA PRO A 243 -12.25 -14.75 9.63
C PRO A 243 -10.92 -15.27 9.05
N ILE A 244 -10.39 -16.33 9.66
CA ILE A 244 -9.27 -17.09 9.09
C ILE A 244 -9.80 -17.87 7.87
N LEU A 245 -9.17 -17.64 6.73
CA LEU A 245 -9.48 -18.20 5.42
C LEU A 245 -8.49 -19.32 5.07
N PRO A 246 -8.85 -20.25 4.17
CA PRO A 246 -7.89 -21.18 3.59
C PRO A 246 -6.75 -20.42 2.89
N PRO A 247 -5.48 -20.85 2.99
CA PRO A 247 -4.38 -20.18 2.29
C PRO A 247 -4.63 -20.11 0.77
N GLY A 248 -4.62 -18.90 0.21
CA GLY A 248 -4.81 -18.74 -1.23
C GLY A 248 -5.18 -17.33 -1.67
N PRO A 249 -5.55 -17.16 -2.95
CA PRO A 249 -6.09 -15.91 -3.47
C PRO A 249 -7.53 -15.71 -2.99
N HIS A 250 -7.84 -14.48 -2.60
CA HIS A 250 -9.14 -14.03 -2.15
C HIS A 250 -9.49 -12.65 -2.72
N ARG A 251 -10.78 -12.33 -2.75
CA ARG A 251 -11.29 -11.00 -3.09
C ARG A 251 -12.06 -10.40 -1.92
N LEU A 252 -11.57 -9.28 -1.42
CA LEU A 252 -12.30 -8.41 -0.49
C LEU A 252 -13.21 -7.48 -1.28
N PHE A 253 -14.48 -7.39 -0.88
CA PHE A 253 -15.41 -6.34 -1.29
C PHE A 253 -15.94 -5.64 -0.04
N VAL A 254 -15.95 -4.30 -0.03
CA VAL A 254 -16.50 -3.50 1.08
C VAL A 254 -17.46 -2.48 0.50
N GLN A 255 -18.60 -2.27 1.16
CA GLN A 255 -19.62 -1.29 0.80
C GLN A 255 -20.08 -0.49 2.02
N TYR A 256 -20.11 0.83 1.90
CA TYR A 256 -20.62 1.75 2.91
C TYR A 256 -22.15 1.78 2.92
N GLY A 257 -22.75 1.67 4.10
CA GLY A 257 -24.17 1.35 4.30
C GLY A 257 -25.07 2.53 4.69
N ASN A 258 -24.53 3.66 5.14
CA ASN A 258 -25.32 4.67 5.85
C ASN A 258 -25.82 5.84 4.98
N ASP A 259 -26.93 6.44 5.39
CA ASP A 259 -27.76 7.38 4.62
C ASP A 259 -28.14 8.66 5.38
N SER A 260 -27.68 8.84 6.61
CA SER A 260 -27.92 10.04 7.42
C SER A 260 -26.72 10.98 7.45
N SER A 261 -26.97 12.29 7.37
CA SER A 261 -25.96 13.34 7.50
C SER A 261 -25.34 13.34 8.91
N GLY A 262 -24.04 13.62 9.02
CA GLY A 262 -23.33 13.72 10.31
C GLY A 262 -22.85 12.39 10.89
N THR A 263 -22.86 11.33 10.07
CA THR A 263 -22.41 10.00 10.48
C THR A 263 -20.95 9.76 10.16
N ALA A 264 -20.32 8.83 10.88
CA ALA A 264 -18.90 8.52 10.73
C ALA A 264 -18.54 8.11 9.28
N PRO A 265 -17.55 8.72 8.61
CA PRO A 265 -17.08 8.24 7.32
C PRO A 265 -16.42 6.87 7.45
N LEU A 266 -16.52 6.04 6.41
CA LEU A 266 -15.67 4.87 6.29
C LEU A 266 -14.31 5.30 5.76
N ILE A 267 -13.27 5.08 6.55
CA ILE A 267 -11.89 5.45 6.21
C ILE A 267 -11.04 4.17 6.09
N LEU A 268 -10.21 4.12 5.07
CA LEU A 268 -9.13 3.14 4.89
C LEU A 268 -7.80 3.87 4.97
N ASP A 269 -6.97 3.51 5.95
CA ASP A 269 -5.56 3.91 6.04
C ASP A 269 -4.70 2.86 5.32
N HIS A 270 -4.80 1.61 5.78
CA HIS A 270 -4.12 0.48 5.15
C HIS A 270 -4.80 -0.85 5.48
N LEU A 271 -4.44 -1.88 4.72
CA LEU A 271 -4.83 -3.26 4.95
C LEU A 271 -3.61 -4.03 5.46
N VAL A 272 -3.81 -4.92 6.43
CA VAL A 272 -2.78 -5.86 6.90
C VAL A 272 -3.20 -7.27 6.49
N ILE A 273 -2.36 -7.96 5.73
CA ILE A 273 -2.60 -9.32 5.25
C ILE A 273 -1.64 -10.27 5.96
N GLN A 274 -2.17 -11.33 6.56
CA GLN A 274 -1.38 -12.38 7.20
C GLN A 274 -1.15 -13.57 6.28
N ASN A 275 0.00 -14.22 6.48
CA ASN A 275 0.50 -15.38 5.73
C ASN A 275 0.50 -15.15 4.22
N PHE A 276 0.95 -13.98 3.80
CA PHE A 276 1.13 -13.68 2.39
C PHE A 276 2.27 -14.53 1.84
N THR A 277 1.96 -15.28 0.77
CA THR A 277 2.93 -16.02 -0.02
C THR A 277 2.98 -15.43 -1.41
N ARG A 278 4.15 -14.94 -1.83
CA ARG A 278 4.38 -14.54 -3.22
C ARG A 278 4.97 -15.72 -3.96
N PRO A 279 4.27 -16.30 -4.95
CA PRO A 279 4.91 -17.29 -5.80
C PRO A 279 6.12 -16.65 -6.48
N PRO A 280 7.20 -17.39 -6.73
CA PRO A 280 8.34 -16.87 -7.48
C PRO A 280 7.80 -16.26 -8.75
N SER A 281 8.08 -14.97 -8.98
CA SER A 281 7.68 -14.32 -10.21
C SER A 281 8.25 -15.17 -11.32
N THR A 282 7.39 -15.91 -12.01
CA THR A 282 7.76 -16.51 -13.28
C THR A 282 8.02 -15.31 -14.15
N SER A 283 9.29 -14.89 -14.23
CA SER A 283 9.74 -13.93 -15.23
C SER A 283 9.05 -14.37 -16.49
N PRO A 284 8.15 -13.55 -17.07
CA PRO A 284 7.35 -13.97 -18.20
C PRO A 284 8.36 -14.49 -19.18
N SER A 285 8.45 -15.82 -19.32
CA SER A 285 9.49 -16.45 -20.11
C SER A 285 9.18 -15.86 -21.45
N HIS A 286 9.99 -14.89 -21.92
CA HIS A 286 9.64 -14.05 -23.05
C HIS A 286 9.04 -15.00 -24.04
N ALA A 287 7.72 -14.93 -24.23
CA ALA A 287 7.03 -15.87 -25.06
C ALA A 287 7.66 -15.55 -26.40
N ARG A 288 8.71 -16.31 -26.74
CA ARG A 288 9.50 -16.10 -27.94
C ARG A 288 8.43 -16.30 -28.97
N LEU A 289 7.98 -15.19 -29.56
CA LEU A 289 6.98 -15.21 -30.61
C LEU A 289 7.43 -16.36 -31.50
N PRO A 290 6.61 -17.42 -31.65
CA PRO A 290 7.03 -18.57 -32.41
C PRO A 290 7.56 -18.03 -33.73
N LYS A 291 8.73 -18.50 -34.19
CA LYS A 291 9.46 -17.84 -35.30
C LYS A 291 8.55 -17.53 -36.51
N GLY A 292 7.47 -18.27 -36.70
CA GLY A 292 6.40 -18.00 -37.66
C GLY A 292 5.55 -16.74 -37.45
N ALA A 293 5.30 -16.28 -36.22
CA ALA A 293 4.53 -15.07 -35.94
C ALA A 293 5.30 -13.79 -36.37
N ILE A 294 6.62 -13.77 -36.19
CA ILE A 294 7.47 -12.67 -36.69
C ILE A 294 7.47 -12.65 -38.23
N ALA A 295 7.57 -13.82 -38.88
CA ALA A 295 7.48 -13.91 -40.33
C ALA A 295 6.11 -13.47 -40.87
N GLY A 296 5.03 -13.82 -40.16
CA GLY A 296 3.66 -13.43 -40.52
C GLY A 296 3.42 -11.92 -40.51
N ILE A 297 3.96 -11.21 -39.51
CA ILE A 297 3.83 -9.74 -39.42
C ILE A 297 4.57 -9.04 -40.57
N VAL A 298 5.77 -9.51 -40.92
CA VAL A 298 6.57 -8.91 -42.01
C VAL A 298 5.92 -9.16 -43.38
N ILE A 299 5.41 -10.36 -43.64
CA ILE A 299 4.74 -10.67 -44.91
C ILE A 299 3.40 -9.93 -45.00
N GLY A 300 2.62 -9.90 -43.92
CA GLY A 300 1.33 -9.21 -43.88
C GLY A 300 1.45 -7.70 -44.11
N THR A 301 2.48 -7.06 -43.53
CA THR A 301 2.73 -5.62 -43.72
C THR A 301 3.17 -5.28 -45.13
N LEU A 302 4.02 -6.11 -45.76
CA LEU A 302 4.46 -5.91 -47.15
C LEU A 302 3.29 -6.06 -48.14
N ILE A 303 2.45 -7.08 -47.96
CA ILE A 303 1.27 -7.31 -48.82
C ILE A 303 0.24 -6.19 -48.61
N GLY A 304 -0.06 -5.84 -47.36
CA GLY A 304 -0.99 -4.76 -47.04
C GLY A 304 -0.54 -3.42 -47.63
N PHE A 305 0.75 -3.09 -47.51
CA PHE A 305 1.31 -1.88 -48.10
C PHE A 305 1.23 -1.89 -49.63
N ALA A 306 1.55 -3.01 -50.28
CA ALA A 306 1.44 -3.14 -51.74
C ALA A 306 -0.01 -2.92 -52.24
N ILE A 307 -1.01 -3.47 -51.54
CA ILE A 307 -2.43 -3.28 -51.87
C ILE A 307 -2.84 -1.80 -51.75
N ILE A 308 -2.40 -1.13 -50.68
CA ILE A 308 -2.68 0.31 -50.47
C ILE A 308 -2.05 1.14 -51.59
N VAL A 309 -0.79 0.88 -51.95
CA VAL A 309 -0.10 1.59 -53.02
C VAL A 309 -0.78 1.40 -54.37
N VAL A 310 -1.19 0.17 -54.72
CA VAL A 310 -1.92 -0.12 -55.97
C VAL A 310 -3.29 0.58 -55.98
N GLY A 311 -4.00 0.60 -54.85
CA GLY A 311 -5.25 1.33 -54.69
C GLY A 311 -5.09 2.83 -54.94
N LEU A 312 -4.06 3.45 -54.32
CA LEU A 312 -3.74 4.86 -54.51
C LEU A 312 -3.38 5.19 -55.97
N ILE A 313 -2.57 4.34 -56.62
CA ILE A 313 -2.20 4.53 -58.04
C ILE A 313 -3.45 4.50 -58.93
N ARG A 314 -4.39 3.57 -58.69
CA ARG A 314 -5.65 3.50 -59.46
C ARG A 314 -6.51 4.74 -59.27
N VAL A 315 -6.64 5.25 -58.03
CA VAL A 315 -7.42 6.47 -57.72
C VAL A 315 -6.78 7.70 -58.38
N ILE A 316 -5.45 7.82 -58.37
CA ILE A 316 -4.76 8.94 -59.02
C ILE A 316 -4.94 8.87 -60.54
N ARG A 317 -4.87 7.67 -61.13
CA ARG A 317 -5.09 7.49 -62.58
C ARG A 317 -6.53 7.79 -62.99
N SER A 318 -7.53 7.37 -62.23
CA SER A 318 -8.94 7.65 -62.56
C SER A 318 -9.25 9.14 -62.50
N ARG A 319 -8.70 9.88 -61.53
CA ARG A 319 -8.86 11.34 -61.44
C ARG A 319 -8.25 12.10 -62.62
N LYS A 320 -7.14 11.61 -63.19
CA LYS A 320 -6.54 12.23 -64.38
C LYS A 320 -7.39 12.06 -65.65
N VAL A 321 -8.19 10.99 -65.74
CA VAL A 321 -9.08 10.76 -66.89
C VAL A 321 -10.30 11.70 -66.83
N THR A 322 -10.78 12.04 -65.64
CA THR A 322 -11.93 12.97 -65.49
C THR A 322 -11.53 14.46 -65.57
N ALA A 323 -10.27 14.80 -65.31
CA ALA A 323 -9.80 16.20 -65.40
C ALA A 323 -9.58 16.69 -66.85
N ALA A 324 -9.60 15.79 -67.85
CA ALA A 324 -9.47 16.14 -69.26
C ALA A 324 -10.78 16.57 -69.94
N SER A 325 -11.93 16.56 -69.23
CA SER A 325 -13.25 16.89 -69.81
C SER A 325 -13.89 18.20 -69.30
N SER A 326 -13.24 18.96 -68.42
CA SER A 326 -13.75 20.25 -67.91
C SER A 326 -12.87 21.43 -68.32
N GLN A 327 -12.87 21.77 -69.60
CA GLN A 327 -12.33 23.05 -70.06
C GLN A 327 -13.15 23.61 -71.23
N ARG A 328 -14.37 24.06 -70.94
CA ARG A 328 -15.12 25.06 -71.73
C ARG A 328 -16.35 25.50 -70.96
N TYR A 329 -16.25 26.63 -70.25
CA TYR A 329 -17.29 27.65 -70.13
C TYR A 329 -16.71 28.82 -69.31
N THR A 330 -16.04 29.73 -70.01
CA THR A 330 -15.78 31.10 -69.53
C THR A 330 -17.05 31.90 -69.75
N ALA A 331 -17.72 32.30 -68.66
CA ALA A 331 -18.80 33.28 -68.68
C ALA A 331 -18.23 34.71 -68.75
N PRO A 332 -18.86 35.64 -69.48
CA PRO A 332 -18.42 37.02 -69.55
C PRO A 332 -18.79 37.80 -68.29
N ASN A 333 -17.83 38.61 -67.88
CA ASN A 333 -17.89 39.59 -66.79
C ASN A 333 -18.84 40.73 -67.19
N TYR A 334 -19.89 40.98 -66.41
CA TYR A 334 -20.77 42.14 -66.58
C TYR A 334 -20.45 43.19 -65.51
N GLY A 335 -20.16 44.42 -65.99
CA GLY A 335 -19.94 45.62 -65.19
C GLY A 335 -21.12 45.95 -64.28
N ASP A 336 -20.88 46.60 -63.15
CA ASP A 336 -20.70 48.06 -63.02
C ASP A 336 -22.04 48.80 -62.94
N GLY A 337 -22.15 49.66 -61.94
CA GLY A 337 -23.13 50.75 -61.90
C GLY A 337 -24.10 50.75 -60.71
N SER A 338 -23.79 51.65 -59.75
CA SER A 338 -24.74 52.51 -59.00
C SER A 338 -25.74 51.83 -58.02
N ARG A 339 -25.93 52.27 -56.78
CA ARG A 339 -25.95 53.60 -56.16
C ARG A 339 -25.67 53.47 -54.66
#